data_AF-A0A2G9Y6Q8-F1
#
_entry.id   AF-A0A2G9Y6Q8-F1
#
_cell.length_a   1.000
_cell.length_b   1.000
_cell.length_c   1.000
_cell.angle_alpha   90.00
_cell.angle_beta   90.00
_cell.angle_gamma   90.00
#
_symmetry.space_group_name_H-M   'P 1'
#
loop_
_entity.id
_entity.type
_entity.pdbx_description
1 polymer ?
#
loop_
_entity_poly.entity_id
_entity_poly.type
_entity_poly.pdbx_seq_one_letter_code
_entity_poly.pdbx_strand_id
1 'polypeptide(L)'
;MTVKSDIKRRINELRKLISKYDSHYYVLNKPLIDDYEYDLLYKELVLLEKQNPEFDSSLSPTKRVSEKNITGFKKFKHIPKMYSLENTYSDDELSAFHKRIKDVLKNNFSYSVEPKIDGAALSVIYRDSVFYKALTRGDGESGDDVTDNIKTIRELPLSLNKIIKGELIIRGEVFFTKKRFEKLSETYSFSNPRNSAAGTLKLLSPKEVSKRMLSILFHTVVTPIATTHIETLLELKTLGLPVVNQIAAAKTLEELIEIKNMFEIKRFSLPYETDGIVVKVNQLPLREKVGFTSKSPRWAFAYKYAPKKAITRLQSISFQVGRTGVITPVANLTPVELSGTVVKRATLHNFEEIDRLEIKK
;
A
#
# COMPACT_ATOMS: atom_id res chain seq x y z
N MET A 1 26.53 -27.25 28.93
CA MET A 1 25.91 -26.03 28.38
C MET A 1 25.86 -25.01 29.50
N THR A 2 26.31 -23.77 29.27
CA THR A 2 26.31 -22.73 30.31
C THR A 2 24.94 -22.04 30.37
N VAL A 3 24.52 -21.55 31.54
CA VAL A 3 23.25 -20.81 31.71
C VAL A 3 23.09 -19.68 30.69
N LYS A 4 24.18 -18.98 30.34
CA LYS A 4 24.18 -17.95 29.29
C LYS A 4 23.87 -18.48 27.89
N SER A 5 24.30 -19.70 27.55
CA SER A 5 24.00 -20.33 26.26
C SER A 5 22.51 -20.69 26.14
N ASP A 6 21.88 -21.11 27.24
CA ASP A 6 20.46 -21.42 27.29
C ASP A 6 19.60 -20.15 27.21
N ILE A 7 20.00 -19.06 27.87
CA ILE A 7 19.33 -17.76 27.77
C ILE A 7 19.39 -17.21 26.34
N LYS A 8 20.58 -17.21 25.70
CA LYS A 8 20.73 -16.79 24.31
C LYS A 8 19.83 -17.62 23.38
N ARG A 9 19.76 -18.94 23.60
CA ARG A 9 18.89 -19.83 22.84
C ARG A 9 17.42 -19.45 23.02
N ARG A 10 16.96 -19.24 24.25
CA ARG A 10 15.58 -18.84 24.56
C ARG A 10 15.20 -17.50 23.95
N ILE A 11 16.08 -16.49 24.02
CA ILE A 11 15.87 -15.18 23.37
C ILE A 11 15.68 -15.37 21.86
N ASN A 12 16.52 -16.17 21.21
CA ASN A 12 16.41 -16.42 19.78
C ASN A 12 15.15 -17.22 19.40
N GLU A 13 14.73 -18.17 20.24
CA GLU A 13 13.47 -18.91 20.09
C GLU A 13 12.27 -17.97 20.19
N LEU A 14 12.21 -17.13 21.22
CA LEU A 14 11.13 -16.16 21.43
C LEU A 14 11.05 -15.17 20.27
N ARG A 15 12.19 -14.62 19.80
CA ARG A 15 12.24 -13.74 18.63
C ARG A 15 11.64 -14.42 17.38
N LYS A 16 11.98 -15.69 17.15
CA LYS A 16 11.44 -16.48 16.03
C LYS A 16 9.94 -16.76 16.18
N LEU A 17 9.50 -17.17 17.37
CA LEU A 17 8.10 -17.45 17.67
C LEU A 17 7.24 -16.20 17.49
N ILE A 18 7.63 -15.08 18.10
CA ILE A 18 6.93 -13.80 17.98
C ILE A 18 6.84 -13.37 16.52
N SER A 19 7.95 -13.43 15.77
CA SER A 19 7.94 -13.09 14.34
C SER A 19 7.02 -14.01 13.52
N LYS A 20 6.98 -15.31 13.86
CA LYS A 20 6.07 -16.29 13.24
C LYS A 20 4.61 -15.95 13.56
N TYR A 21 4.29 -15.62 14.81
CA TYR A 21 2.94 -15.28 15.24
C TYR A 21 2.47 -13.96 14.63
N ASP A 22 3.32 -12.94 14.59
CA ASP A 22 3.03 -11.68 13.88
C ASP A 22 2.73 -11.97 12.40
N SER A 23 3.51 -12.82 11.73
CA SER A 23 3.24 -13.22 10.34
C SER A 23 1.88 -13.92 10.19
N HIS A 24 1.55 -14.87 11.07
CA HIS A 24 0.28 -15.58 11.00
C HIS A 24 -0.94 -14.70 11.29
N TYR A 25 -0.81 -13.85 12.31
CA TYR A 25 -1.86 -12.93 12.73
C TYR A 25 -2.10 -11.86 11.66
N TYR A 26 -1.05 -11.15 11.26
CA TYR A 26 -1.21 -9.96 10.43
C TYR A 26 -1.13 -10.22 8.92
N VAL A 27 -0.33 -11.20 8.49
CA VAL A 27 -0.13 -11.49 7.04
C VAL A 27 -1.08 -12.57 6.56
N LEU A 28 -1.19 -13.67 7.31
CA LEU A 28 -2.03 -14.81 6.92
C LEU A 28 -3.48 -14.69 7.41
N ASN A 29 -3.76 -13.74 8.31
CA ASN A 29 -5.06 -13.55 8.96
C ASN A 29 -5.59 -14.87 9.58
N LYS A 30 -4.68 -15.66 10.15
CA LYS A 30 -4.90 -16.97 10.76
C LYS A 30 -4.05 -17.09 12.03
N PRO A 31 -4.47 -16.46 13.15
CA PRO A 31 -3.70 -16.51 14.40
C PRO A 31 -3.47 -17.96 14.85
N LEU A 32 -2.26 -18.27 15.31
CA LEU A 32 -1.91 -19.62 15.80
C LEU A 32 -2.09 -19.78 17.31
N ILE A 33 -2.12 -18.65 18.02
CA ILE A 33 -2.25 -18.54 19.48
C ILE A 33 -3.17 -17.37 19.78
N ASP A 34 -3.72 -17.32 20.98
CA ASP A 34 -4.51 -16.18 21.42
C ASP A 34 -3.63 -14.98 21.86
N ASP A 35 -4.28 -13.84 22.09
CA ASP A 35 -3.59 -12.60 22.47
C ASP A 35 -2.91 -12.71 23.84
N TYR A 36 -3.46 -13.52 24.76
CA TYR A 36 -2.91 -13.70 26.11
C TYR A 36 -1.60 -14.49 26.07
N GLU A 37 -1.56 -15.60 25.34
CA GLU A 37 -0.35 -16.39 25.11
C GLU A 37 0.73 -15.57 24.40
N TYR A 38 0.34 -14.77 23.40
CA TYR A 38 1.28 -13.88 22.70
C TYR A 38 1.91 -12.87 23.66
N ASP A 39 1.09 -12.23 24.50
CA ASP A 39 1.55 -11.23 25.46
C ASP A 39 2.50 -11.80 26.50
N LEU A 40 2.28 -13.04 26.94
CA LEU A 40 3.21 -13.74 27.85
C LEU A 40 4.58 -13.94 27.20
N LEU A 41 4.63 -14.46 25.97
CA LEU A 41 5.89 -14.66 25.24
C LEU A 41 6.62 -13.34 24.96
N TYR A 42 5.87 -12.30 24.62
CA TYR A 42 6.43 -10.97 24.38
C TYR A 42 7.00 -10.36 25.65
N LYS A 43 6.29 -10.45 26.78
CA LYS A 43 6.77 -10.00 28.10
C LYS A 43 8.03 -10.75 28.52
N GLU A 44 8.06 -12.07 28.30
CA GLU A 44 9.25 -12.89 28.57
C GLU A 44 10.45 -12.40 27.76
N LEU A 45 10.28 -12.15 26.45
CA LEU A 45 11.36 -11.65 25.61
C LEU A 45 11.87 -10.29 26.09
N VAL A 46 10.98 -9.36 26.42
CA VAL A 46 11.34 -8.03 26.95
C VAL A 46 12.17 -8.15 28.23
N LEU A 47 11.76 -9.02 29.16
CA LEU A 47 12.48 -9.24 30.41
C LEU A 47 13.87 -9.81 30.17
N LEU A 48 13.97 -10.86 29.34
CA LEU A 48 15.24 -11.50 29.04
C LEU A 48 16.23 -10.57 28.33
N GLU A 49 15.76 -9.77 27.37
CA GLU A 49 16.62 -8.79 26.69
C GLU A 49 17.06 -7.65 27.61
N LYS A 50 16.20 -7.22 28.54
CA LYS A 50 16.56 -6.21 29.55
C LYS A 50 17.62 -6.73 30.52
N GLN A 51 17.53 -8.00 30.93
CA GLN A 51 18.46 -8.64 31.86
C GLN A 51 19.78 -9.06 31.20
N ASN A 52 19.82 -9.20 29.88
CA ASN A 52 20.99 -9.67 29.14
C ASN A 52 21.32 -8.73 27.95
N PRO A 53 21.82 -7.50 28.22
CA PRO A 53 22.12 -6.52 27.18
C PRO A 53 23.13 -6.99 26.14
N GLU A 54 23.99 -7.97 26.46
CA GLU A 54 24.94 -8.56 25.52
C GLU A 54 24.27 -9.27 24.31
N PHE A 55 22.96 -9.57 24.40
CA PHE A 55 22.18 -10.18 23.33
C PHE A 55 21.28 -9.19 22.59
N ASP A 56 21.44 -7.89 22.81
CA ASP A 56 20.66 -6.86 22.13
C ASP A 56 20.77 -6.99 20.60
N SER A 57 19.67 -6.73 19.92
CA SER A 57 19.61 -6.83 18.45
C SER A 57 18.60 -5.84 17.91
N SER A 58 19.03 -5.05 16.93
CA SER A 58 18.16 -4.12 16.20
C SER A 58 17.03 -4.84 15.43
N LEU A 59 17.14 -6.16 15.26
CA LEU A 59 16.18 -7.04 14.60
C LEU A 59 15.17 -7.67 15.57
N SER A 60 15.30 -7.41 16.87
CA SER A 60 14.34 -7.91 17.84
C SER A 60 12.95 -7.27 17.64
N PRO A 61 11.85 -8.05 17.74
CA PRO A 61 10.50 -7.52 17.74
C PRO A 61 10.24 -6.45 18.81
N THR A 62 10.99 -6.43 19.91
CA THR A 62 10.88 -5.43 20.98
C THR A 62 11.48 -4.08 20.61
N LYS A 63 12.35 -4.04 19.59
CA LYS A 63 13.09 -2.84 19.13
C LYS A 63 12.45 -2.22 17.87
N ARG A 64 11.21 -2.59 17.55
CA ARG A 64 10.45 -2.06 16.40
C ARG A 64 10.02 -0.61 16.60
N VAL A 65 9.65 -0.24 17.82
CA VAL A 65 9.13 1.10 18.14
C VAL A 65 10.20 1.89 18.88
N SER A 66 10.71 2.94 18.24
CA SER A 66 11.63 3.88 18.89
C SER A 66 10.86 4.77 19.87
N GLU A 67 11.42 4.97 21.07
CA GLU A 67 10.91 5.95 22.03
C GLU A 67 11.28 7.39 21.65
N LYS A 68 12.33 7.57 20.83
CA LYS A 68 12.80 8.88 20.40
C LYS A 68 12.00 9.37 19.20
N ASN A 69 11.55 10.61 19.26
CA ASN A 69 10.97 11.30 18.12
C ASN A 69 12.07 11.60 17.08
N ILE A 70 11.70 11.49 15.82
CA ILE A 70 12.48 11.90 14.66
C ILE A 70 12.47 13.43 14.63
N THR A 71 13.60 14.07 14.35
CA THR A 71 13.67 15.54 14.25
C THR A 71 13.14 16.07 12.91
N GLY A 72 13.17 15.25 11.88
CA GLY A 72 12.67 15.52 10.53
C GLY A 72 13.06 14.42 9.56
N PHE A 73 12.43 14.39 8.39
CA PHE A 73 12.68 13.37 7.39
C PHE A 73 13.79 13.79 6.43
N LYS A 74 14.78 12.92 6.25
CA LYS A 74 15.81 13.07 5.21
C LYS A 74 15.25 12.59 3.88
N LYS A 75 15.62 13.23 2.77
CA LYS A 75 15.25 12.77 1.43
C LYS A 75 16.36 11.94 0.80
N PHE A 76 15.99 10.86 0.13
CA PHE A 76 16.90 10.03 -0.65
C PHE A 76 16.34 9.76 -2.04
N LYS A 77 17.23 9.64 -3.02
CA LYS A 77 16.87 9.25 -4.38
C LYS A 77 16.43 7.80 -4.44
N HIS A 78 15.40 7.53 -5.21
CA HIS A 78 14.96 6.19 -5.57
C HIS A 78 15.85 5.63 -6.68
N ILE A 79 16.28 4.38 -6.54
CA ILE A 79 17.02 3.66 -7.57
C ILE A 79 16.27 2.36 -7.89
N PRO A 80 15.62 2.25 -9.06
CA PRO A 80 15.31 3.30 -10.03
C PRO A 80 14.18 4.22 -9.52
N LYS A 81 13.81 5.24 -10.29
CA LYS A 81 12.67 6.12 -9.96
C LYS A 81 11.34 5.36 -9.84
N MET A 82 10.42 5.87 -9.02
CA MET A 82 9.06 5.38 -8.84
C MET A 82 8.11 6.08 -9.83
N TYR A 83 7.62 5.34 -10.82
CA TYR A 83 6.65 5.85 -11.79
C TYR A 83 5.22 5.86 -11.24
N SER A 84 4.37 6.71 -11.81
CA SER A 84 2.92 6.60 -11.64
C SER A 84 2.32 5.74 -12.75
N LEU A 85 1.14 5.16 -12.53
CA LEU A 85 0.40 4.46 -13.59
C LEU A 85 -0.48 5.43 -14.37
N GLU A 86 -0.61 5.21 -15.68
CA GLU A 86 -1.72 5.79 -16.46
C GLU A 86 -3.03 5.23 -15.91
N ASN A 87 -4.04 6.08 -15.75
CA ASN A 87 -5.36 5.66 -15.26
C ASN A 87 -6.38 5.79 -16.38
N THR A 88 -7.34 4.88 -16.41
CA THR A 88 -8.52 4.93 -17.28
C THR A 88 -9.79 4.57 -16.49
N TYR A 89 -10.94 4.89 -17.07
CA TYR A 89 -12.26 4.45 -16.62
C TYR A 89 -13.03 3.73 -17.75
N SER A 90 -12.39 3.47 -18.90
CA SER A 90 -13.05 3.07 -20.14
C SER A 90 -12.57 1.69 -20.61
N ASP A 91 -13.52 0.83 -20.97
CA ASP A 91 -13.24 -0.46 -21.60
C ASP A 91 -12.63 -0.28 -23.01
N ASP A 92 -12.91 0.84 -23.70
CA ASP A 92 -12.28 1.16 -24.98
C ASP A 92 -10.79 1.46 -24.81
N GLU A 93 -10.41 2.18 -23.75
CA GLU A 93 -9.00 2.46 -23.45
C GLU A 93 -8.27 1.20 -22.98
N LEU A 94 -8.95 0.30 -22.26
CA LEU A 94 -8.42 -1.04 -21.95
C LEU A 94 -8.19 -1.86 -23.23
N SER A 95 -9.11 -1.79 -24.18
CA SER A 95 -8.99 -2.45 -25.50
C SER A 95 -7.82 -1.87 -26.31
N ALA A 96 -7.67 -0.54 -26.31
CA ALA A 96 -6.54 0.15 -26.94
C ALA A 96 -5.20 -0.20 -26.29
N PHE A 97 -5.16 -0.31 -24.96
CA PHE A 97 -3.99 -0.79 -24.23
C PHE A 97 -3.62 -2.22 -24.67
N HIS A 98 -4.59 -3.14 -24.69
CA HIS A 98 -4.36 -4.51 -25.13
C HIS A 98 -3.79 -4.57 -26.56
N LYS A 99 -4.41 -3.84 -27.50
CA LYS A 99 -3.94 -3.74 -28.88
C LYS A 99 -2.49 -3.26 -28.96
N ARG A 100 -2.14 -2.18 -28.25
CA ARG A 100 -0.78 -1.64 -28.21
C ARG A 100 0.24 -2.65 -27.70
N ILE A 101 -0.08 -3.41 -26.65
CA ILE A 101 0.81 -4.47 -26.14
C ILE A 101 0.95 -5.59 -27.17
N LYS A 102 -0.15 -6.01 -27.80
CA LYS A 102 -0.18 -7.04 -28.84
C LYS A 102 0.62 -6.64 -30.08
N ASP A 103 0.58 -5.38 -30.49
CA ASP A 103 1.33 -4.90 -31.64
C ASP A 103 2.85 -5.03 -31.43
N VAL A 104 3.32 -4.74 -30.20
CA VAL A 104 4.74 -4.80 -29.79
C VAL A 104 5.20 -6.23 -29.49
N LEU A 105 4.41 -7.01 -28.74
CA LEU A 105 4.81 -8.31 -28.20
C LEU A 105 4.25 -9.52 -28.95
N LYS A 106 3.37 -9.30 -29.93
CA LYS A 106 2.62 -10.33 -30.68
C LYS A 106 1.74 -11.17 -29.74
N ASN A 107 1.86 -12.50 -29.69
CA ASN A 107 0.96 -13.36 -28.89
C ASN A 107 1.65 -14.07 -27.72
N ASN A 108 2.93 -13.79 -27.45
CA ASN A 108 3.72 -14.51 -26.45
C ASN A 108 3.81 -13.77 -25.11
N PHE A 109 2.67 -13.31 -24.57
CA PHE A 109 2.61 -12.66 -23.27
C PHE A 109 1.30 -12.97 -22.53
N SER A 110 1.29 -12.68 -21.24
CA SER A 110 0.07 -12.62 -20.42
C SER A 110 0.10 -11.39 -19.52
N TYR A 111 -1.02 -11.10 -18.87
CA TYR A 111 -1.17 -10.06 -17.88
C TYR A 111 -1.27 -10.66 -16.48
N SER A 112 -0.78 -9.90 -15.51
CA SER A 112 -1.15 -10.02 -14.10
C SER A 112 -2.12 -8.90 -13.78
N VAL A 113 -3.25 -9.25 -13.15
CA VAL A 113 -4.28 -8.31 -12.73
C VAL A 113 -4.46 -8.40 -11.22
N GLU A 114 -4.41 -7.27 -10.54
CA GLU A 114 -4.48 -7.15 -9.08
C GLU A 114 -5.30 -5.94 -8.65
N PRO A 115 -5.91 -5.92 -7.45
CA PRO A 115 -6.56 -4.73 -6.90
C PRO A 115 -5.60 -3.55 -6.77
N LYS A 116 -6.10 -2.35 -7.09
CA LYS A 116 -5.35 -1.10 -6.92
C LYS A 116 -5.56 -0.56 -5.51
N ILE A 117 -4.68 -0.96 -4.59
CA ILE A 117 -4.74 -0.56 -3.18
C ILE A 117 -4.73 0.97 -3.05
N ASP A 118 -5.72 1.50 -2.33
CA ASP A 118 -5.79 2.94 -2.05
C ASP A 118 -4.99 3.29 -0.78
N GLY A 119 -3.67 3.38 -0.97
CA GLY A 119 -2.72 3.63 0.11
C GLY A 119 -1.65 4.67 -0.24
N ALA A 120 -0.61 4.70 0.59
CA ALA A 120 0.59 5.50 0.39
C ALA A 120 1.71 4.61 -0.16
N ALA A 121 2.13 4.88 -1.39
CA ALA A 121 3.19 4.15 -2.05
C ALA A 121 4.54 4.35 -1.35
N LEU A 122 5.31 3.27 -1.21
CA LEU A 122 6.66 3.28 -0.65
C LEU A 122 7.60 2.31 -1.35
N SER A 123 8.90 2.51 -1.13
CA SER A 123 9.98 1.61 -1.51
C SER A 123 10.68 1.12 -0.25
N VAL A 124 10.77 -0.20 -0.08
CA VAL A 124 11.46 -0.87 1.03
C VAL A 124 12.70 -1.56 0.48
N ILE A 125 13.81 -1.40 1.19
CA ILE A 125 15.11 -1.93 0.83
C ILE A 125 15.54 -2.89 1.92
N TYR A 126 15.80 -4.13 1.53
CA TYR A 126 16.53 -5.10 2.33
C TYR A 126 17.97 -5.17 1.83
N ARG A 127 18.94 -5.22 2.74
CA ARG A 127 20.35 -5.48 2.42
C ARG A 127 20.79 -6.73 3.15
N ASP A 128 21.30 -7.70 2.41
CA ASP A 128 21.72 -8.99 2.95
C ASP A 128 20.60 -9.64 3.80
N SER A 129 19.37 -9.58 3.28
CA SER A 129 18.13 -10.09 3.90
C SER A 129 17.60 -9.32 5.11
N VAL A 130 18.26 -8.23 5.52
CA VAL A 130 17.88 -7.43 6.68
C VAL A 130 17.22 -6.13 6.24
N PHE A 131 16.11 -5.77 6.88
CA PHE A 131 15.41 -4.50 6.62
C PHE A 131 16.38 -3.35 6.87
N TYR A 132 16.65 -2.59 5.80
CA TYR A 132 17.66 -1.54 5.81
C TYR A 132 17.02 -0.15 5.80
N LYS A 133 16.04 0.07 4.90
CA LYS A 133 15.48 1.40 4.68
C LYS A 133 14.08 1.35 4.09
N ALA A 134 13.27 2.35 4.39
CA ALA A 134 12.00 2.60 3.70
C ALA A 134 11.86 4.07 3.28
N LEU A 135 11.49 4.30 2.03
CA LEU A 135 11.31 5.62 1.43
C LEU A 135 9.87 5.80 0.97
N THR A 136 9.25 6.93 1.29
CA THR A 136 7.97 7.32 0.64
C THR A 136 8.18 7.55 -0.85
N ARG A 137 7.11 7.53 -1.65
CA ARG A 137 7.24 7.86 -3.08
C ARG A 137 7.79 9.27 -3.34
N GLY A 138 7.36 10.27 -2.57
CA GLY A 138 7.65 11.68 -2.82
C GLY A 138 7.23 12.12 -4.22
N ASP A 139 8.15 12.74 -4.95
CA ASP A 139 7.97 13.18 -6.35
C ASP A 139 8.18 12.05 -7.37
N GLY A 140 8.58 10.85 -6.91
CA GLY A 140 8.90 9.69 -7.74
C GLY A 140 10.40 9.55 -8.00
N GLU A 141 11.18 10.62 -7.93
CA GLU A 141 12.65 10.57 -8.03
C GLU A 141 13.30 10.48 -6.66
N SER A 142 12.75 11.15 -5.66
CA SER A 142 13.21 11.15 -4.27
C SER A 142 12.05 11.02 -3.28
N GLY A 143 12.34 10.37 -2.17
CA GLY A 143 11.39 10.07 -1.10
C GLY A 143 11.92 10.45 0.28
N ASP A 144 11.00 10.76 1.19
CA ASP A 144 11.30 10.93 2.61
C ASP A 144 11.64 9.56 3.25
N ASP A 145 12.70 9.50 4.04
CA ASP A 145 13.13 8.33 4.82
C ASP A 145 12.22 8.09 6.01
N VAL A 146 11.33 7.12 5.87
CA VAL A 146 10.33 6.75 6.88
C VAL A 146 10.68 5.42 7.55
N THR A 147 11.97 5.06 7.59
CA THR A 147 12.45 3.76 8.10
C THR A 147 11.92 3.45 9.51
N ASP A 148 12.03 4.41 10.45
CA ASP A 148 11.58 4.21 11.84
C ASP A 148 10.06 4.01 11.93
N ASN A 149 9.29 4.71 11.10
CA ASN A 149 7.83 4.60 11.06
C ASN A 149 7.38 3.29 10.40
N ILE A 150 8.07 2.85 9.36
CA ILE A 150 7.77 1.59 8.67
C ILE A 150 8.17 0.39 9.52
N LYS A 151 9.23 0.49 10.33
CA LYS A 151 9.66 -0.55 11.26
C LYS A 151 8.58 -0.93 12.28
N THR A 152 7.66 -0.01 12.60
CA THR A 152 6.56 -0.25 13.56
C THR A 152 5.44 -1.13 12.99
N ILE A 153 5.38 -1.32 11.67
CA ILE A 153 4.38 -2.18 11.03
C ILE A 153 4.76 -3.64 11.27
N ARG A 154 3.95 -4.37 12.05
CA ARG A 154 4.25 -5.76 12.46
C ARG A 154 4.26 -6.75 11.30
N GLU A 155 3.45 -6.49 10.27
CA GLU A 155 3.41 -7.25 9.02
C GLU A 155 4.74 -7.27 8.27
N LEU A 156 5.58 -6.25 8.47
CA LEU A 156 6.87 -6.14 7.81
C LEU A 156 7.93 -7.00 8.55
N PRO A 157 8.48 -8.05 7.92
CA PRO A 157 9.59 -8.80 8.53
C PRO A 157 10.85 -7.94 8.59
N LEU A 158 11.55 -7.91 9.73
CA LEU A 158 12.84 -7.21 9.84
C LEU A 158 14.01 -8.01 9.25
N SER A 159 13.81 -9.32 9.04
CA SER A 159 14.71 -10.22 8.34
C SER A 159 13.89 -11.17 7.48
N LEU A 160 14.34 -11.43 6.26
CA LEU A 160 13.70 -12.38 5.36
C LEU A 160 13.98 -13.83 5.78
N ASN A 161 13.10 -14.75 5.38
CA ASN A 161 13.21 -16.17 5.71
C ASN A 161 14.32 -16.91 4.95
N LYS A 162 14.85 -16.32 3.88
CA LYS A 162 15.97 -16.86 3.09
C LYS A 162 17.05 -15.81 2.94
N ILE A 163 18.30 -16.27 2.84
CA ILE A 163 19.44 -15.39 2.60
C ILE A 163 19.44 -14.93 1.13
N ILE A 164 19.26 -13.64 0.93
CA ILE A 164 19.46 -12.90 -0.31
C ILE A 164 20.66 -11.99 -0.10
N LYS A 165 21.71 -12.18 -0.91
CA LYS A 165 22.89 -11.32 -0.89
C LYS A 165 22.62 -10.02 -1.65
N GLY A 166 23.16 -8.90 -1.15
CA GLY A 166 23.00 -7.59 -1.78
C GLY A 166 21.65 -6.96 -1.48
N GLU A 167 21.20 -6.06 -2.37
CA GLU A 167 19.99 -5.27 -2.16
C GLU A 167 18.77 -5.88 -2.86
N LEU A 168 17.72 -6.12 -2.08
CA LEU A 168 16.38 -6.40 -2.58
C LEU A 168 15.51 -5.16 -2.36
N ILE A 169 15.12 -4.52 -3.47
CA ILE A 169 14.25 -3.35 -3.46
C ILE A 169 12.84 -3.77 -3.86
N ILE A 170 11.88 -3.58 -2.96
CA ILE A 170 10.48 -3.93 -3.13
C ILE A 170 9.60 -2.70 -2.94
N ARG A 171 8.51 -2.63 -3.70
CA ARG A 171 7.55 -1.52 -3.65
C ARG A 171 6.19 -2.04 -3.25
N GLY A 172 5.51 -1.20 -2.47
CA GLY A 172 4.27 -1.55 -1.82
C GLY A 172 3.38 -0.34 -1.59
N GLU A 173 2.27 -0.60 -0.92
CA GLU A 173 1.38 0.40 -0.37
C GLU A 173 1.23 0.17 1.13
N VAL A 174 1.32 1.27 1.87
CA VAL A 174 0.88 1.31 3.26
C VAL A 174 -0.53 1.87 3.31
N PHE A 175 -1.40 1.21 4.07
CA PHE A 175 -2.82 1.55 4.13
C PHE A 175 -3.38 1.23 5.52
N PHE A 176 -4.60 1.70 5.77
CA PHE A 176 -5.42 1.21 6.87
C PHE A 176 -6.34 0.12 6.38
N THR A 177 -6.47 -0.97 7.14
CA THR A 177 -7.59 -1.88 6.92
C THR A 177 -8.90 -1.14 7.22
N LYS A 178 -9.99 -1.48 6.52
CA LYS A 178 -11.31 -0.86 6.69
C LYS A 178 -11.73 -0.86 8.17
N LYS A 179 -11.61 -2.00 8.83
CA LYS A 179 -11.92 -2.19 10.26
C LYS A 179 -11.07 -1.28 11.17
N ARG A 180 -9.75 -1.16 10.91
CA ARG A 180 -8.89 -0.29 11.73
C ARG A 180 -9.17 1.18 11.46
N PHE A 181 -9.42 1.55 10.20
CA PHE A 181 -9.74 2.92 9.83
C PHE A 181 -11.03 3.38 10.51
N GLU A 182 -12.10 2.59 10.44
CA GLU A 182 -13.38 2.87 11.08
C GLU A 182 -13.21 3.10 12.59
N LYS A 183 -12.61 2.13 13.29
CA LYS A 183 -12.35 2.23 14.73
C LYS A 183 -11.50 3.45 15.11
N LEU A 184 -10.44 3.73 14.36
CA LEU A 184 -9.56 4.87 14.67
C LEU A 184 -10.19 6.21 14.33
N SER A 185 -11.13 6.25 13.38
CA SER A 185 -11.83 7.49 13.01
C SER A 185 -12.75 8.01 14.11
N GLU A 186 -13.12 7.18 15.08
CA GLU A 186 -13.83 7.61 16.30
C GLU A 186 -12.91 8.47 17.21
N THR A 187 -11.60 8.23 17.17
CA THR A 187 -10.62 8.91 18.02
C THR A 187 -9.85 10.01 17.29
N TYR A 188 -9.60 9.84 16.00
CA TYR A 188 -8.82 10.74 15.18
C TYR A 188 -9.67 11.35 14.07
N SER A 189 -9.50 12.65 13.80
CA SER A 189 -10.12 13.31 12.65
C SER A 189 -9.42 12.93 11.34
N PHE A 190 -9.76 11.75 10.81
CA PHE A 190 -9.26 11.25 9.53
C PHE A 190 -10.12 11.75 8.36
N SER A 191 -9.47 12.02 7.22
CA SER A 191 -10.15 12.53 6.01
C SER A 191 -10.62 11.39 5.12
N ASN A 192 -9.67 10.61 4.61
CA ASN A 192 -9.90 9.34 3.93
C ASN A 192 -8.75 8.37 4.26
N PRO A 193 -8.90 7.06 4.02
CA PRO A 193 -7.89 6.06 4.37
C PRO A 193 -6.51 6.37 3.81
N ARG A 194 -6.41 6.74 2.52
CA ARG A 194 -5.14 7.02 1.86
C ARG A 194 -4.39 8.22 2.45
N ASN A 195 -5.06 9.37 2.58
CA ASN A 195 -4.46 10.59 3.11
C ASN A 195 -4.08 10.40 4.58
N SER A 196 -4.90 9.67 5.33
CA SER A 196 -4.61 9.39 6.74
C SER A 196 -3.42 8.44 6.88
N ALA A 197 -3.27 7.46 5.98
CA ALA A 197 -2.11 6.57 5.97
C ALA A 197 -0.83 7.34 5.63
N ALA A 198 -0.87 8.18 4.59
CA ALA A 198 0.25 9.04 4.21
C ALA A 198 0.62 10.03 5.33
N GLY A 199 -0.36 10.67 5.96
CA GLY A 199 -0.15 11.58 7.08
C GLY A 199 0.43 10.87 8.31
N THR A 200 -0.05 9.66 8.60
CA THR A 200 0.47 8.83 9.69
C THR A 200 1.93 8.46 9.46
N LEU A 201 2.29 8.04 8.24
CA LEU A 201 3.68 7.73 7.90
C LEU A 201 4.64 8.92 8.05
N LYS A 202 4.12 10.15 8.03
CA LYS A 202 4.90 11.38 8.17
C LYS A 202 4.82 11.99 9.58
N LEU A 203 4.38 11.23 10.58
CA LEU A 203 4.50 11.67 11.97
C LEU A 203 5.95 11.56 12.43
N LEU A 204 6.40 12.56 13.20
CA LEU A 204 7.73 12.56 13.81
C LEU A 204 7.86 11.55 14.97
N SER A 205 6.75 11.01 15.49
CA SER A 205 6.77 10.05 16.58
C SER A 205 6.42 8.64 16.10
N PRO A 206 7.40 7.71 16.00
CA PRO A 206 7.14 6.31 15.67
C PRO A 206 6.18 5.64 16.66
N LYS A 207 6.16 6.09 17.91
CA LYS A 207 5.20 5.62 18.92
C LYS A 207 3.75 5.92 18.53
N GLU A 208 3.48 7.12 18.01
CA GLU A 208 2.15 7.48 17.50
C GLU A 208 1.81 6.73 16.21
N VAL A 209 2.79 6.48 15.33
CA VAL A 209 2.60 5.63 14.15
C VAL A 209 2.20 4.21 14.55
N SER A 210 2.90 3.63 15.51
CA SER A 210 2.63 2.28 16.00
C SER A 210 1.22 2.12 16.56
N LYS A 211 0.69 3.13 17.26
CA LYS A 211 -0.68 3.12 17.81
C LYS A 211 -1.75 3.08 16.73
N ARG A 212 -1.46 3.62 15.55
CA ARG A 212 -2.39 3.66 14.42
C ARG A 212 -2.39 2.36 13.61
N MET A 213 -1.48 1.43 13.88
CA MET A 213 -1.54 0.05 13.35
C MET A 213 -1.72 -0.01 11.82
N LEU A 214 -0.89 0.73 11.08
CA LEU A 214 -0.86 0.66 9.62
C LEU A 214 -0.54 -0.77 9.14
N SER A 215 -1.08 -1.10 7.97
CA SER A 215 -0.79 -2.34 7.23
C SER A 215 0.04 -2.04 5.99
N ILE A 216 0.72 -3.06 5.46
CA ILE A 216 1.56 -2.95 4.27
C ILE A 216 1.37 -4.16 3.34
N LEU A 217 1.27 -3.91 2.04
CA LEU A 217 1.28 -4.96 1.03
C LEU A 217 2.25 -4.60 -0.10
N PHE A 218 3.05 -5.58 -0.50
CA PHE A 218 3.98 -5.45 -1.62
C PHE A 218 3.35 -5.94 -2.92
N HIS A 219 3.55 -5.18 -3.99
CA HIS A 219 2.97 -5.44 -5.31
C HIS A 219 4.00 -5.31 -6.44
N THR A 220 5.27 -4.98 -6.15
CA THR A 220 6.32 -4.83 -7.17
C THR A 220 7.68 -5.12 -6.58
N VAL A 221 8.52 -5.81 -7.35
CA VAL A 221 9.95 -5.94 -7.07
C VAL A 221 10.71 -5.20 -8.14
N VAL A 222 11.68 -4.41 -7.73
CA VAL A 222 12.57 -3.68 -8.63
C VAL A 222 13.64 -4.61 -9.20
N THR A 223 14.25 -5.43 -8.34
CA THR A 223 15.27 -6.43 -8.73
C THR A 223 14.59 -7.77 -8.96
N PRO A 224 14.34 -8.20 -10.21
CA PRO A 224 13.59 -9.42 -10.48
C PRO A 224 14.21 -10.64 -9.78
N ILE A 225 13.37 -11.42 -9.10
CA ILE A 225 13.74 -12.69 -8.45
C ILE A 225 13.09 -13.90 -9.12
N ALA A 226 12.29 -13.66 -10.17
CA ALA A 226 11.65 -14.66 -11.00
C ALA A 226 11.45 -14.10 -12.42
N THR A 227 10.87 -14.89 -13.34
CA THR A 227 10.67 -14.49 -14.73
C THR A 227 9.33 -13.77 -14.97
N THR A 228 8.32 -14.10 -14.17
CA THR A 228 7.02 -13.44 -14.22
C THR A 228 6.71 -12.67 -12.94
N HIS A 229 5.79 -11.71 -13.06
CA HIS A 229 5.35 -10.91 -11.93
C HIS A 229 4.62 -11.74 -10.88
N ILE A 230 3.75 -12.66 -11.32
CA ILE A 230 3.02 -13.56 -10.43
C ILE A 230 3.99 -14.43 -9.63
N GLU A 231 4.95 -15.08 -10.29
CA GLU A 231 6.00 -15.87 -9.62
C GLU A 231 6.82 -15.02 -8.65
N THR A 232 7.11 -13.78 -9.02
CA THR A 232 7.84 -12.85 -8.14
C THR A 232 7.06 -12.59 -6.85
N LEU A 233 5.75 -12.34 -6.93
CA LEU A 233 4.92 -12.15 -5.73
C LEU A 233 4.82 -13.43 -4.89
N LEU A 234 4.76 -14.60 -5.53
CA LEU A 234 4.82 -15.89 -4.84
C LEU A 234 6.16 -16.08 -4.11
N GLU A 235 7.29 -15.77 -4.75
CA GLU A 235 8.61 -15.89 -4.12
C GLU A 235 8.74 -14.93 -2.93
N LEU A 236 8.31 -13.67 -3.08
CA LEU A 236 8.24 -12.71 -1.96
C LEU A 236 7.44 -13.25 -0.77
N LYS A 237 6.32 -13.93 -1.04
CA LYS A 237 5.53 -14.57 0.01
C LYS A 237 6.32 -15.64 0.74
N THR A 238 7.12 -16.44 0.04
CA THR A 238 8.01 -17.45 0.69
C THR A 238 9.10 -16.80 1.55
N LEU A 239 9.51 -15.56 1.22
CA LEU A 239 10.44 -14.77 2.02
C LEU A 239 9.81 -14.18 3.30
N GLY A 240 8.49 -14.36 3.49
CA GLY A 240 7.74 -13.87 4.64
C GLY A 240 7.14 -12.48 4.45
N LEU A 241 7.18 -11.93 3.23
CA LEU A 241 6.67 -10.60 2.95
C LEU A 241 5.15 -10.62 2.72
N PRO A 242 4.42 -9.62 3.23
CA PRO A 242 3.00 -9.45 2.94
C PRO A 242 2.82 -8.97 1.50
N VAL A 243 2.27 -9.81 0.63
CA VAL A 243 2.04 -9.48 -0.79
C VAL A 243 0.55 -9.42 -1.10
N VAL A 244 0.21 -8.71 -2.17
CA VAL A 244 -1.15 -8.76 -2.73
C VAL A 244 -1.49 -10.20 -3.10
N ASN A 245 -2.45 -10.81 -2.39
CA ASN A 245 -2.82 -12.22 -2.60
C ASN A 245 -3.88 -12.38 -3.70
N GLN A 246 -4.61 -11.31 -4.01
CA GLN A 246 -5.66 -11.31 -5.02
C GLN A 246 -5.06 -10.99 -6.38
N ILE A 247 -4.59 -12.02 -7.09
CA ILE A 247 -3.99 -11.87 -8.41
C ILE A 247 -4.64 -12.84 -9.37
N ALA A 248 -4.94 -12.39 -10.58
CA ALA A 248 -5.41 -13.21 -11.68
C ALA A 248 -4.49 -13.05 -12.90
N ALA A 249 -4.44 -14.07 -13.74
CA ALA A 249 -3.73 -14.04 -15.01
C ALA A 249 -4.73 -13.92 -16.16
N ALA A 250 -4.40 -13.12 -17.17
CA ALA A 250 -5.21 -12.99 -18.39
C ALA A 250 -4.31 -13.07 -19.64
N LYS A 251 -4.77 -13.70 -20.71
CA LYS A 251 -4.09 -13.80 -22.00
C LYS A 251 -4.82 -13.01 -23.09
N THR A 252 -6.13 -12.83 -22.95
CA THR A 252 -6.96 -12.12 -23.94
C THR A 252 -7.63 -10.89 -23.34
N LEU A 253 -8.22 -10.06 -24.20
CA LEU A 253 -9.00 -8.90 -23.78
C LEU A 253 -10.28 -9.33 -23.04
N GLU A 254 -10.93 -10.39 -23.50
CA GLU A 254 -12.13 -10.95 -22.89
C GLU A 254 -11.85 -11.39 -21.45
N GLU A 255 -10.77 -12.15 -21.24
CA GLU A 255 -10.35 -12.55 -19.90
C GLU A 255 -10.03 -11.33 -19.01
N LEU A 256 -9.41 -10.27 -19.55
CA LEU A 256 -9.17 -9.04 -18.80
C LEU A 256 -10.46 -8.37 -18.34
N ILE A 257 -11.47 -8.29 -19.22
CA ILE A 257 -12.78 -7.69 -18.90
C ILE A 257 -13.51 -8.52 -17.84
N GLU A 258 -13.50 -9.85 -17.97
CA GLU A 258 -14.09 -10.76 -16.98
C GLU A 258 -13.44 -10.60 -15.60
N ILE A 259 -12.10 -10.61 -15.56
CA ILE A 259 -11.34 -10.44 -14.32
C ILE A 259 -11.59 -9.06 -13.70
N LYS A 260 -11.65 -8.00 -14.52
CA LYS A 260 -11.99 -6.63 -14.08
C LYS A 260 -13.34 -6.61 -13.39
N ASN A 261 -14.38 -7.15 -14.04
CA ASN A 261 -15.74 -7.20 -13.52
C ASN A 261 -15.81 -8.02 -12.21
N MET A 262 -15.12 -9.16 -12.17
CA MET A 262 -15.01 -9.98 -10.96
C MET A 262 -14.38 -9.18 -9.80
N PHE A 263 -13.29 -8.45 -10.03
CA PHE A 263 -12.66 -7.64 -9.00
C PHE A 263 -13.53 -6.46 -8.56
N GLU A 264 -14.32 -5.88 -9.47
CA GLU A 264 -15.25 -4.79 -9.14
C GLU A 264 -16.30 -5.22 -8.11
N ILE A 265 -16.72 -6.48 -8.16
CA ILE A 265 -17.64 -7.07 -7.17
C ILE A 265 -16.86 -7.44 -5.90
N LYS A 266 -15.73 -8.13 -6.03
CA LYS A 266 -14.92 -8.61 -4.88
C LYS A 266 -14.32 -7.49 -4.03
N ARG A 267 -14.17 -6.27 -4.55
CA ARG A 267 -13.57 -5.15 -3.80
C ARG A 267 -14.22 -4.87 -2.44
N PHE A 268 -15.51 -5.14 -2.32
CA PHE A 268 -16.25 -4.88 -1.08
C PHE A 268 -15.84 -5.83 0.05
N SER A 269 -15.43 -7.06 -0.27
CA SER A 269 -14.95 -8.04 0.73
C SER A 269 -13.46 -7.89 1.06
N LEU A 270 -12.72 -7.03 0.35
CA LEU A 270 -11.31 -6.81 0.66
C LEU A 270 -11.17 -6.04 1.97
N PRO A 271 -10.13 -6.35 2.78
CA PRO A 271 -9.92 -5.70 4.07
C PRO A 271 -9.40 -4.26 3.94
N TYR A 272 -9.21 -3.75 2.72
CA TYR A 272 -8.70 -2.43 2.41
C TYR A 272 -9.52 -1.77 1.30
N GLU A 273 -9.43 -0.45 1.20
CA GLU A 273 -10.02 0.30 0.08
C GLU A 273 -9.24 0.07 -1.22
N THR A 274 -9.97 -0.07 -2.32
CA THR A 274 -9.41 -0.19 -3.66
C THR A 274 -10.27 0.61 -4.64
N ASP A 275 -9.62 1.41 -5.48
CA ASP A 275 -10.29 2.29 -6.45
C ASP A 275 -10.29 1.71 -7.87
N GLY A 276 -9.76 0.51 -8.07
CA GLY A 276 -9.63 -0.11 -9.37
C GLY A 276 -8.87 -1.42 -9.38
N ILE A 277 -8.41 -1.80 -10.57
CA ILE A 277 -7.40 -2.84 -10.79
C ILE A 277 -6.14 -2.23 -11.42
N VAL A 278 -5.01 -2.90 -11.23
CA VAL A 278 -3.79 -2.68 -11.98
C VAL A 278 -3.59 -3.87 -12.91
N VAL A 279 -3.40 -3.59 -14.19
CA VAL A 279 -3.07 -4.59 -15.22
C VAL A 279 -1.62 -4.37 -15.60
N LYS A 280 -0.81 -5.42 -15.57
CA LYS A 280 0.62 -5.37 -15.93
C LYS A 280 0.94 -6.51 -16.88
N VAL A 281 1.84 -6.30 -17.84
CA VAL A 281 2.49 -7.41 -18.57
C VAL A 281 3.20 -8.28 -17.54
N ASN A 282 2.86 -9.56 -17.53
CA ASN A 282 3.29 -10.50 -16.51
C ASN A 282 4.76 -10.89 -16.68
N GLN A 283 5.22 -11.12 -17.91
CA GLN A 283 6.61 -11.49 -18.20
C GLN A 283 7.52 -10.27 -18.01
N LEU A 284 8.40 -10.33 -17.00
CA LEU A 284 9.29 -9.21 -16.66
C LEU A 284 10.28 -8.86 -17.80
N PRO A 285 10.89 -9.83 -18.50
CA PRO A 285 11.81 -9.52 -19.61
C PRO A 285 11.15 -8.79 -20.79
N LEU A 286 9.81 -8.86 -20.92
CA LEU A 286 9.09 -8.19 -22.00
C LEU A 286 8.81 -6.71 -21.72
N ARG A 287 8.90 -6.28 -20.46
CA ARG A 287 8.56 -4.91 -20.05
C ARG A 287 9.49 -3.86 -20.65
N GLU A 288 10.76 -4.19 -20.84
CA GLU A 288 11.74 -3.30 -21.46
C GLU A 288 11.40 -3.01 -22.93
N LYS A 289 10.95 -4.04 -23.68
CA LYS A 289 10.52 -3.89 -25.09
C LYS A 289 9.32 -2.95 -25.24
N VAL A 290 8.41 -2.96 -24.27
CA VAL A 290 7.23 -2.07 -24.25
C VAL A 290 7.61 -0.66 -23.77
N GLY A 291 8.55 -0.57 -22.84
CA GLY A 291 9.17 0.68 -22.39
C GLY A 291 8.29 1.53 -21.46
N PHE A 292 8.64 2.82 -21.41
CA PHE A 292 8.06 3.82 -20.52
C PHE A 292 7.69 5.09 -21.31
N THR A 293 6.77 5.88 -20.77
CA THR A 293 6.64 7.31 -21.08
C THR A 293 7.52 8.10 -20.10
N SER A 294 7.51 9.42 -20.16
CA SER A 294 8.22 10.26 -19.18
C SER A 294 7.72 10.03 -17.73
N LYS A 295 6.45 9.65 -17.56
CA LYS A 295 5.75 9.57 -16.27
C LYS A 295 5.26 8.17 -15.88
N SER A 296 5.11 7.24 -16.82
CA SER A 296 4.44 5.97 -16.60
C SER A 296 5.03 4.79 -17.39
N PRO A 297 4.99 3.55 -16.85
CA PRO A 297 5.30 2.37 -17.66
C PRO A 297 4.24 2.17 -18.75
N ARG A 298 4.67 1.81 -19.96
CA ARG A 298 3.73 1.48 -21.05
C ARG A 298 3.18 0.06 -20.94
N TRP A 299 3.84 -0.80 -20.15
CA TRP A 299 3.49 -2.19 -19.88
C TRP A 299 2.53 -2.39 -18.70
N ALA A 300 2.12 -1.32 -18.03
CA ALA A 300 1.12 -1.40 -16.97
C ALA A 300 0.19 -0.20 -16.99
N PHE A 301 -1.06 -0.41 -16.60
CA PHE A 301 -2.03 0.66 -16.45
C PHE A 301 -2.99 0.35 -15.30
N ALA A 302 -3.66 1.38 -14.80
CA ALA A 302 -4.68 1.29 -13.77
C ALA A 302 -6.06 1.51 -14.39
N TYR A 303 -6.93 0.51 -14.31
CA TYR A 303 -8.36 0.68 -14.60
C TYR A 303 -9.05 1.06 -13.30
N LYS A 304 -9.58 2.27 -13.22
CA LYS A 304 -10.36 2.72 -12.08
C LYS A 304 -11.82 2.40 -12.26
N TYR A 305 -12.46 1.95 -11.18
CA TYR A 305 -13.90 1.76 -11.20
C TYR A 305 -14.58 3.12 -11.37
N ALA A 306 -15.71 3.12 -12.07
CA ALA A 306 -16.53 4.32 -12.14
C ALA A 306 -16.83 4.80 -10.70
N PRO A 307 -16.63 6.09 -10.39
CA PRO A 307 -16.98 6.61 -9.09
C PRO A 307 -18.45 6.31 -8.82
N LYS A 308 -18.78 5.86 -7.60
CA LYS A 308 -20.17 5.66 -7.20
C LYS A 308 -20.93 6.95 -7.47
N LYS A 309 -21.93 6.89 -8.34
CA LYS A 309 -22.84 8.01 -8.59
C LYS A 309 -23.92 7.94 -7.54
N ALA A 310 -24.19 9.04 -6.87
CA ALA A 310 -25.36 9.20 -6.02
C ALA A 310 -26.18 10.36 -6.57
N ILE A 311 -27.50 10.18 -6.58
CA ILE A 311 -28.43 11.24 -6.93
C ILE A 311 -28.80 11.95 -5.64
N THR A 312 -28.67 13.27 -5.61
CA THR A 312 -29.11 14.08 -4.48
C THR A 312 -29.73 15.38 -4.98
N ARG A 313 -30.48 16.05 -4.12
CA ARG A 313 -31.16 17.30 -4.44
C ARG A 313 -30.27 18.49 -4.14
N LEU A 314 -30.10 19.37 -5.13
CA LEU A 314 -29.53 20.70 -4.95
C LEU A 314 -30.43 21.54 -4.05
N GLN A 315 -29.90 22.06 -2.94
CA GLN A 315 -30.66 22.91 -2.00
C GLN A 315 -30.44 24.40 -2.27
N SER A 316 -29.19 24.79 -2.52
CA SER A 316 -28.81 26.17 -2.83
C SER A 316 -27.44 26.22 -3.50
N ILE A 317 -27.12 27.38 -4.08
CA ILE A 317 -25.77 27.68 -4.58
C ILE A 317 -25.23 28.82 -3.73
N SER A 318 -24.02 28.63 -3.22
CA SER A 318 -23.23 29.64 -2.50
C SER A 318 -22.04 30.07 -3.34
N PHE A 319 -21.57 31.30 -3.17
CA PHE A 319 -20.43 31.84 -3.92
C PHE A 319 -19.26 32.09 -2.97
N GLN A 320 -18.10 31.51 -3.29
CA GLN A 320 -16.88 31.69 -2.52
C GLN A 320 -15.90 32.59 -3.28
N VAL A 321 -15.38 33.62 -2.61
CA VAL A 321 -14.35 34.50 -3.18
C VAL A 321 -12.98 33.96 -2.79
N GLY A 322 -12.20 33.55 -3.78
CA GLY A 322 -10.82 33.08 -3.60
C GLY A 322 -9.86 34.23 -3.26
N ARG A 323 -8.65 33.89 -2.82
CA ARG A 323 -7.59 34.87 -2.48
C ARG A 323 -7.20 35.80 -3.64
N THR A 324 -7.45 35.35 -4.87
CA THR A 324 -7.19 36.10 -6.11
C THR A 324 -8.42 36.84 -6.63
N GLY A 325 -9.52 36.89 -5.87
CA GLY A 325 -10.78 37.54 -6.27
C GLY A 325 -11.71 36.69 -7.15
N VAL A 326 -11.28 35.48 -7.54
CA VAL A 326 -12.11 34.56 -8.34
C VAL A 326 -13.34 34.12 -7.54
N ILE A 327 -14.52 34.26 -8.14
CA ILE A 327 -15.79 33.83 -7.55
C ILE A 327 -16.09 32.39 -8.01
N THR A 328 -16.10 31.44 -7.08
CA THR A 328 -16.40 30.03 -7.35
C THR A 328 -17.78 29.66 -6.83
N PRO A 329 -18.71 29.22 -7.70
CA PRO A 329 -19.99 28.70 -7.27
C PRO A 329 -19.86 27.31 -6.63
N VAL A 330 -20.58 27.09 -5.53
CA VAL A 330 -20.58 25.86 -4.76
C VAL A 330 -22.03 25.44 -4.49
N ALA A 331 -22.42 24.29 -5.04
CA ALA A 331 -23.67 23.62 -4.76
C ALA A 331 -23.70 23.11 -3.32
N ASN A 332 -24.74 23.49 -2.56
CA ASN A 332 -25.09 22.89 -1.28
C ASN A 332 -26.16 21.84 -1.55
N LEU A 333 -25.89 20.61 -1.15
CA LEU A 333 -26.65 19.42 -1.51
C LEU A 333 -27.32 18.86 -0.26
N THR A 334 -28.46 18.19 -0.47
CA THR A 334 -29.00 17.30 0.56
C THR A 334 -27.93 16.24 0.87
N PRO A 335 -27.57 16.02 2.15
CA PRO A 335 -26.51 15.08 2.49
C PRO A 335 -26.72 13.73 1.82
N VAL A 336 -25.73 13.27 1.06
CA VAL A 336 -25.79 11.98 0.36
C VAL A 336 -24.53 11.19 0.63
N GLU A 337 -24.69 9.90 0.89
CA GLU A 337 -23.55 9.01 1.07
C GLU A 337 -22.95 8.65 -0.30
N LEU A 338 -21.67 8.97 -0.48
CA LEU A 338 -20.92 8.66 -1.68
C LEU A 338 -19.57 8.09 -1.27
N SER A 339 -19.36 6.81 -1.57
CA SER A 339 -18.14 6.07 -1.23
C SER A 339 -17.73 6.16 0.25
N GLY A 340 -18.70 6.00 1.17
CA GLY A 340 -18.44 6.01 2.62
C GLY A 340 -18.20 7.40 3.22
N THR A 341 -18.40 8.47 2.44
CA THR A 341 -18.37 9.86 2.91
C THR A 341 -19.71 10.53 2.68
N VAL A 342 -20.15 11.36 3.63
CA VAL A 342 -21.37 12.16 3.46
C VAL A 342 -21.02 13.45 2.72
N VAL A 343 -21.40 13.53 1.45
CA VAL A 343 -21.20 14.71 0.61
C VAL A 343 -22.37 15.67 0.81
N LYS A 344 -22.05 16.90 1.24
CA LYS A 344 -23.02 17.99 1.41
C LYS A 344 -22.77 19.18 0.49
N ARG A 345 -21.61 19.23 -0.15
CA ARG A 345 -21.20 20.34 -1.02
C ARG A 345 -20.44 19.83 -2.23
N ALA A 346 -20.65 20.44 -3.38
CA ALA A 346 -19.91 20.17 -4.61
C ALA A 346 -19.58 21.48 -5.32
N THR A 347 -18.38 21.58 -5.91
CA THR A 347 -18.04 22.73 -6.75
C THR A 347 -18.84 22.69 -8.04
N LEU A 348 -19.28 23.86 -8.51
CA LEU A 348 -19.87 24.04 -9.84
C LEU A 348 -18.84 24.63 -10.82
N HIS A 349 -17.56 24.69 -10.42
CA HIS A 349 -16.44 25.21 -11.19
C HIS A 349 -16.54 26.70 -11.54
N ASN A 350 -17.44 27.08 -12.45
CA ASN A 350 -17.66 28.44 -12.94
C ASN A 350 -19.12 28.61 -13.41
N PHE A 351 -19.49 29.83 -13.84
CA PHE A 351 -20.86 30.11 -14.30
C PHE A 351 -21.19 29.40 -15.62
N GLU A 352 -20.23 29.27 -16.53
CA GLU A 352 -20.41 28.54 -17.80
C GLU A 352 -20.80 27.07 -17.58
N GLU A 353 -20.24 26.43 -16.56
CA GLU A 353 -20.54 25.04 -16.22
C GLU A 353 -21.95 24.90 -15.62
N ILE A 354 -22.45 25.91 -14.91
CA ILE A 354 -23.85 25.95 -14.44
C ILE A 354 -24.81 25.97 -15.63
N ASP A 355 -24.53 26.85 -16.60
CA ASP A 355 -25.34 26.99 -17.80
C ASP A 355 -25.28 25.73 -18.67
N ARG A 356 -24.08 25.17 -18.87
CA ARG A 356 -23.86 23.93 -19.64
C ARG A 356 -24.60 22.72 -19.06
N LEU A 357 -24.64 22.62 -17.73
CA LEU A 357 -25.33 21.53 -17.02
C LEU A 357 -26.81 21.84 -16.78
N GLU A 358 -27.31 22.99 -17.24
CA GLU A 358 -28.68 23.48 -17.04
C GLU A 358 -29.14 23.39 -15.58
N ILE A 359 -28.25 23.66 -14.64
CA ILE A 359 -28.52 23.48 -13.21
C ILE A 359 -29.52 24.53 -12.74
N LYS A 360 -30.72 24.06 -12.44
CA LYS A 360 -31.81 24.86 -11.86
C LYS A 360 -32.12 24.35 -10.46
N LYS A 361 -32.52 25.27 -9.58
CA LYS A 361 -32.94 24.92 -8.22
C LYS A 361 -34.32 24.25 -8.22
#